data_AF-A0A918LEX5-F1
#
_entry.id   AF-A0A918LEX5-F1
#
_cell.length_a   1.000
_cell.length_b   1.000
_cell.length_c   1.000
_cell.angle_alpha   90.00
_cell.angle_beta   90.00
_cell.angle_gamma   90.00
#
_symmetry.space_group_name_H-M   'P 1'
#
loop_
_entity.id
_entity.type
_entity.pdbx_description
1 polymer ?
#
loop_
_entity_poly.entity_id
_entity_poly.type
_entity_poly.pdbx_seq_one_letter_code
_entity_poly.pdbx_strand_id
1 'polypeptide(L)'
;MLSLDGEVAVAGPDRAPCLAAVRELGTGVRVGGVSGPRPRITAGAGHRFTQTTRSFRVPDTAVSAGLCVVDFARAAVSVAGTLRYRLAVSARPRTDGGRPAWDGARAWMQRHDQEVSAIGMVVLAAVPVAPDRLVAS
;
A
#
# COMPACT_ATOMS: atom_id res chain seq x y z
N MET A 1 6.62 -1.13 3.21
CA MET A 1 5.80 0.00 3.68
C MET A 1 4.84 0.43 2.57
N LEU A 2 3.54 0.44 2.84
CA LEU A 2 2.52 1.02 1.97
C LEU A 2 2.05 2.35 2.55
N SER A 3 1.87 3.36 1.72
CA SER A 3 1.23 4.63 2.08
C SER A 3 0.15 4.98 1.08
N LEU A 4 -0.94 5.57 1.56
CA LEU A 4 -2.00 6.17 0.78
C LEU A 4 -2.04 7.66 1.08
N ASP A 5 -2.17 8.49 0.05
CA ASP A 5 -2.14 9.95 0.15
C ASP A 5 -3.20 10.56 -0.77
N GLY A 6 -4.01 11.47 -0.25
CA GLY A 6 -5.08 12.14 -0.97
C GLY A 6 -6.33 12.34 -0.14
N GLU A 7 -7.42 12.70 -0.81
CA GLU A 7 -8.70 13.00 -0.19
C GLU A 7 -9.75 11.94 -0.53
N VAL A 8 -10.59 11.64 0.45
CA VAL A 8 -11.80 10.83 0.27
C VAL A 8 -13.00 11.63 0.78
N ALA A 9 -14.08 11.59 0.01
CA ALA A 9 -15.38 12.05 0.47
C ALA A 9 -16.01 10.94 1.31
N VAL A 10 -16.60 11.34 2.44
CA VAL A 10 -17.34 10.44 3.35
C VAL A 10 -18.70 11.07 3.57
N ALA A 11 -19.76 10.38 3.19
CA ALA A 11 -21.13 10.84 3.40
C ALA A 11 -21.86 9.85 4.30
N GLY A 12 -22.59 10.36 5.29
CA GLY A 12 -23.35 9.55 6.23
C GLY A 12 -24.01 10.41 7.31
N PRO A 13 -24.99 9.85 8.04
CA PRO A 13 -25.85 10.61 8.93
C PRO A 13 -25.11 11.16 10.17
N ASP A 14 -24.09 10.44 10.64
CA ASP A 14 -23.41 10.75 11.91
C ASP A 14 -21.88 10.61 11.80
N ARG A 15 -21.18 11.38 12.62
CA ARG A 15 -19.70 11.41 12.67
C ARG A 15 -19.09 10.07 13.06
N ALA A 16 -19.67 9.36 14.03
CA ALA A 16 -19.09 8.12 14.55
C ALA A 16 -19.07 6.97 13.50
N PRO A 17 -20.18 6.67 12.79
CA PRO A 17 -20.17 5.76 11.65
C PRO A 17 -19.21 6.19 10.53
N CYS A 18 -19.13 7.49 10.22
CA CYS A 18 -18.20 8.00 9.21
C CYS A 18 -16.74 7.73 9.61
N LEU A 19 -16.37 7.96 10.87
CA LEU A 19 -15.03 7.66 11.38
C LEU A 19 -14.72 6.16 11.34
N ALA A 20 -15.69 5.30 11.67
CA ALA A 20 -15.52 3.86 11.58
C ALA A 20 -15.25 3.41 10.14
N ALA A 21 -16.00 3.93 9.17
CA ALA A 21 -15.80 3.64 7.75
C ALA A 21 -14.42 4.10 7.25
N VAL A 22 -13.93 5.27 7.68
CA VAL A 22 -12.57 5.73 7.34
C VAL A 22 -11.50 4.78 7.90
N ARG A 23 -11.69 4.23 9.11
CA ARG A 23 -10.75 3.25 9.68
C ARG A 23 -10.69 1.96 8.85
N GLU A 24 -11.79 1.55 8.23
CA GLU A 24 -11.82 0.38 7.34
C GLU A 24 -10.97 0.55 6.08
N LEU A 25 -10.61 1.77 5.67
CA LEU A 25 -9.73 1.99 4.52
C LEU A 25 -8.40 1.26 4.65
N GLY A 26 -7.91 1.15 5.89
CA GLY A 26 -6.64 0.52 6.21
C GLY A 26 -6.74 -0.95 6.62
N THR A 27 -7.95 -1.51 6.73
CA THR A 27 -8.12 -2.87 7.23
C THR A 27 -8.03 -3.91 6.11
N GLY A 28 -7.46 -5.07 6.45
CA GLY A 28 -7.38 -6.21 5.53
C GLY A 28 -6.55 -5.95 4.27
N VAL A 29 -5.59 -5.01 4.31
CA VAL A 29 -4.72 -4.75 3.17
C VAL A 29 -3.71 -5.89 3.03
N ARG A 30 -3.68 -6.49 1.85
CA ARG A 30 -2.78 -7.60 1.49
C ARG A 30 -1.97 -7.22 0.26
N VAL A 31 -0.69 -7.57 0.28
CA VAL A 31 0.21 -7.39 -0.85
C VAL A 31 0.77 -8.75 -1.25
N GLY A 32 0.62 -9.13 -2.52
CA GLY A 32 1.19 -10.35 -3.09
C GLY A 32 1.97 -10.05 -4.38
N GLY A 33 2.79 -11.00 -4.83
CA GLY A 33 3.63 -10.83 -6.02
C GLY A 33 4.60 -9.66 -5.88
N VAL A 34 5.18 -9.49 -4.69
CA VAL A 34 5.91 -8.29 -4.24
C VAL A 34 7.17 -8.02 -5.08
N SER A 35 7.78 -9.09 -5.56
CA SER A 35 8.90 -9.19 -6.51
C SER A 35 8.52 -8.81 -7.95
N GLY A 36 7.27 -9.08 -8.33
CA GLY A 36 6.80 -8.93 -9.70
C GLY A 36 6.77 -7.48 -10.21
N PRO A 37 6.73 -7.27 -11.54
CA PRO A 37 6.62 -5.95 -12.14
C PRO A 37 5.34 -5.21 -11.76
N ARG A 38 4.32 -5.94 -11.29
CA ARG A 38 3.03 -5.42 -10.85
C ARG A 38 2.61 -6.18 -9.58
N PRO A 39 2.97 -5.70 -8.38
CA PRO A 39 2.51 -6.30 -7.15
C PRO A 39 0.99 -6.17 -7.07
N ARG A 40 0.33 -7.24 -6.62
CA ARG A 40 -1.11 -7.25 -6.40
C ARG A 40 -1.38 -6.71 -5.00
N ILE A 41 -2.10 -5.59 -4.92
CA ILE A 41 -2.57 -5.02 -3.66
C ILE A 41 -4.08 -5.22 -3.61
N THR A 42 -4.57 -5.81 -2.53
CA THR A 42 -6.01 -5.94 -2.24
C THR A 42 -6.32 -5.36 -0.87
N ALA A 43 -7.55 -4.92 -0.67
CA ALA A 43 -8.03 -4.39 0.61
C ALA A 43 -9.39 -4.99 0.93
N GLY A 44 -9.70 -5.17 2.22
CA GLY A 44 -10.98 -5.75 2.65
C GLY A 44 -12.19 -4.93 2.20
N ALA A 45 -12.02 -3.62 2.07
CA ALA A 45 -13.05 -2.70 1.58
C ALA A 45 -13.20 -2.65 0.04
N GLY A 46 -12.42 -3.45 -0.72
CA GLY A 46 -12.60 -3.58 -2.17
C GLY A 46 -11.86 -2.55 -3.03
N HIS A 47 -10.88 -1.83 -2.47
CA HIS A 47 -10.08 -0.83 -3.18
C HIS A 47 -9.46 -1.35 -4.48
N ARG A 48 -9.42 -0.50 -5.50
CA ARG A 48 -8.81 -0.83 -6.81
C ARG A 48 -7.48 -0.10 -6.99
N PHE A 49 -6.39 -0.86 -7.02
CA PHE A 49 -5.05 -0.33 -7.22
C PHE A 49 -4.63 -0.43 -8.70
N THR A 50 -4.13 0.68 -9.25
CA THR A 50 -3.55 0.73 -10.59
C THR A 50 -2.14 1.28 -10.51
N GLN A 51 -1.15 0.42 -10.79
CA GLN A 51 0.25 0.83 -10.80
C GLN A 51 0.54 1.69 -12.04
N THR A 52 1.18 2.84 -11.83
CA THR A 52 1.66 3.71 -12.91
C THR A 52 3.17 3.70 -13.04
N THR A 53 3.90 3.55 -11.93
CA THR A 53 5.36 3.61 -11.93
C THR A 53 5.99 2.52 -11.07
N ARG A 54 7.20 2.12 -11.45
CA ARG A 54 8.09 1.27 -10.67
C ARG A 54 9.51 1.82 -10.76
N SER A 55 10.18 1.96 -9.62
CA SER A 55 11.55 2.44 -9.53
C SER A 55 12.36 1.62 -8.52
N PHE A 56 13.68 1.66 -8.64
CA PHE A 56 14.59 0.98 -7.72
C PHE A 56 15.45 2.03 -7.03
N ARG A 57 15.48 2.01 -5.70
CA ARG A 57 16.31 2.90 -4.88
C ARG A 57 17.42 2.09 -4.22
N VAL A 58 18.64 2.60 -4.34
CA VAL A 58 19.83 2.07 -3.67
C VAL A 58 19.62 2.06 -2.15
N PRO A 59 20.05 1.01 -1.44
CA PRO A 59 20.74 -0.18 -1.95
C PRO A 59 19.83 -1.30 -2.46
N ASP A 60 18.59 -1.41 -1.97
CA ASP A 60 17.87 -2.69 -1.95
C ASP A 60 16.34 -2.56 -2.01
N THR A 61 15.85 -1.40 -2.46
CA THR A 61 14.43 -1.07 -2.35
C THR A 61 13.77 -0.97 -3.73
N ALA A 62 12.71 -1.75 -3.96
CA ALA A 62 11.76 -1.54 -5.05
C ALA A 62 10.61 -0.64 -4.57
N VAL A 63 10.25 0.36 -5.39
CA VAL A 63 9.14 1.27 -5.12
C VAL A 63 8.15 1.19 -6.27
N SER A 64 6.94 0.72 -5.98
CA SER A 64 5.78 0.79 -6.88
C SER A 64 4.87 1.92 -6.44
N ALA A 65 4.36 2.70 -7.38
CA ALA A 65 3.39 3.75 -7.09
C ALA A 65 2.31 3.84 -8.16
N GLY A 66 1.18 4.45 -7.80
CA GLY A 66 0.04 4.59 -8.68
C GLY A 66 -1.18 5.14 -7.97
N LEU A 67 -2.36 4.75 -8.46
CA LEU A 67 -3.64 5.21 -7.95
C LEU A 67 -4.38 4.09 -7.21
N CYS A 68 -5.12 4.46 -6.18
CA CYS A 68 -6.02 3.63 -5.40
C CYS A 68 -7.40 4.28 -5.46
N VAL A 69 -8.32 3.67 -6.20
CA VAL A 69 -9.72 4.09 -6.21
C VAL A 69 -10.41 3.43 -5.03
N VAL A 70 -10.99 4.26 -4.17
CA VAL A 70 -11.84 3.87 -3.06
C VAL A 70 -13.26 4.17 -3.47
N ASP A 71 -14.12 3.16 -3.43
CA ASP A 71 -15.55 3.30 -3.68
C ASP A 71 -16.26 2.14 -2.99
N PHE A 72 -16.82 2.41 -1.82
CA PHE A 72 -17.60 1.43 -1.09
C PHE A 72 -18.65 2.09 -0.20
N ALA A 73 -19.66 1.29 0.15
CA ALA A 73 -20.68 1.65 1.13
C ALA A 73 -20.76 0.61 2.25
N ARG A 74 -21.04 1.08 3.46
CA ARG A 74 -21.32 0.27 4.65
C ARG A 74 -22.48 0.89 5.41
N ALA A 75 -23.56 0.13 5.57
CA ALA A 75 -24.80 0.64 6.15
C ALA A 75 -25.23 1.96 5.47
N ALA A 76 -25.36 3.06 6.24
CA ALA A 76 -25.74 4.38 5.75
C ALA A 76 -24.55 5.29 5.39
N VAL A 77 -23.32 4.75 5.33
CA VAL A 77 -22.11 5.52 5.02
C VAL A 77 -21.54 5.12 3.67
N SER A 78 -21.23 6.10 2.83
CA SER A 78 -20.47 5.92 1.59
C SER A 78 -19.12 6.60 1.69
N VAL A 79 -18.09 5.96 1.13
CA VAL A 79 -16.74 6.50 1.03
C VAL A 79 -16.27 6.39 -0.41
N ALA A 80 -15.90 7.52 -1.00
CA ALA A 80 -15.46 7.58 -2.39
C ALA A 80 -14.27 8.53 -2.54
N GLY A 81 -13.30 8.15 -3.36
CA GLY A 81 -12.16 9.02 -3.67
C GLY A 81 -11.07 8.32 -4.45
N THR A 82 -10.10 9.10 -4.92
CA THR A 82 -8.90 8.58 -5.58
C THR A 82 -7.68 9.02 -4.79
N LEU A 83 -6.96 8.02 -4.27
CA LEU A 83 -5.74 8.20 -3.49
C LEU A 83 -4.53 7.84 -4.35
N ARG A 84 -3.39 8.48 -4.11
CA ARG A 84 -2.10 8.01 -4.57
C ARG A 84 -1.62 6.93 -3.62
N TYR A 85 -1.12 5.82 -4.15
CA TYR A 85 -0.45 4.82 -3.33
C TYR A 85 1.04 4.75 -3.64
N ARG A 86 1.81 4.40 -2.61
CA ARG A 86 3.23 4.07 -2.74
C ARG A 86 3.55 2.84 -1.90
N LEU A 87 4.07 1.80 -2.53
CA LEU A 87 4.56 0.58 -1.91
C LEU A 87 6.09 0.53 -2.05
N ALA A 88 6.79 0.61 -0.92
CA ALA A 88 8.23 0.40 -0.84
C ALA A 88 8.52 -0.98 -0.22
N VAL A 89 9.31 -1.79 -0.91
CA VAL A 89 9.71 -3.13 -0.51
C VAL A 89 11.23 -3.14 -0.49
N SER A 90 11.81 -3.39 0.67
CA SER A 90 13.25 -3.48 0.86
C SER A 90 13.55 -4.90 1.31
N ALA A 91 14.52 -5.55 0.68
CA ALA A 91 15.03 -6.82 1.17
C ALA A 91 16.49 -6.62 1.56
N ARG A 92 16.80 -6.81 2.83
CA ARG A 92 18.17 -6.64 3.35
C ARG A 92 18.84 -8.00 3.42
N PRO A 93 20.04 -8.18 2.86
CA PRO A 93 20.81 -9.38 3.13
C PRO A 93 21.10 -9.47 4.63
N ARG A 94 21.04 -10.68 5.18
CA ARG A 94 21.54 -10.97 6.53
C ARG A 94 23.06 -10.92 6.47
N THR A 95 23.64 -9.78 6.84
CA THR A 95 25.09 -9.59 6.83
C THR A 95 25.65 -9.90 8.21
N ASP A 96 26.29 -11.06 8.37
CA ASP A 96 27.06 -11.43 9.57
C ASP A 96 28.48 -10.82 9.58
N GLY A 97 28.74 -9.73 8.82
CA GLY A 97 30.06 -9.08 8.87
C GLY A 97 30.48 -8.18 7.71
N GLY A 98 29.64 -7.93 6.69
CA GLY A 98 30.00 -6.98 5.62
C GLY A 98 28.87 -6.71 4.64
N ARG A 99 28.75 -5.44 4.20
CA ARG A 99 27.78 -5.03 3.16
C ARG A 99 28.28 -5.60 1.83
N PRO A 100 27.49 -6.40 1.07
CA PRO A 100 27.93 -6.89 -0.23
C PRO A 100 28.22 -5.73 -1.17
N ALA A 101 29.16 -5.92 -2.11
CA ALA A 101 29.35 -4.95 -3.20
C ALA A 101 28.08 -4.93 -4.05
N TRP A 102 27.39 -3.79 -4.08
CA TRP A 102 26.12 -3.64 -4.81
C TRP A 102 26.41 -3.20 -6.24
N ASP A 103 26.07 -4.03 -7.22
CA ASP A 103 26.04 -3.63 -8.65
C ASP A 103 24.82 -2.73 -8.98
N GLY A 104 24.16 -2.20 -7.94
CA GLY A 104 22.94 -1.39 -7.98
C GLY A 104 21.69 -2.14 -7.49
N ALA A 105 20.72 -1.40 -6.93
CA ALA A 105 19.49 -1.95 -6.36
C ALA A 105 18.65 -2.78 -7.33
N ARG A 106 18.64 -2.39 -8.61
CA ARG A 106 17.91 -3.12 -9.64
C ARG A 106 18.49 -4.50 -9.85
N ALA A 107 19.81 -4.60 -10.04
CA ALA A 107 20.51 -5.87 -10.26
C ALA A 107 20.35 -6.78 -9.03
N TRP A 108 20.48 -6.23 -7.83
CA TRP A 108 20.29 -6.98 -6.60
C TRP A 108 18.85 -7.50 -6.45
N MET A 109 17.84 -6.64 -6.63
CA MET A 109 16.42 -7.05 -6.55
C MET A 109 16.05 -8.08 -7.63
N GLN A 110 16.63 -7.98 -8.83
CA GLN A 110 16.41 -8.94 -9.91
C GLN A 110 17.05 -10.29 -9.62
N ARG A 111 18.26 -10.32 -9.04
CA ARG A 111 18.93 -11.56 -8.63
C ARG A 111 18.14 -12.29 -7.55
N HIS A 112 17.57 -11.54 -6.62
CA HIS A 112 16.81 -12.08 -5.50
C HIS A 112 15.30 -12.10 -5.73
N ASP A 113 14.87 -12.04 -7.00
CA ASP A 113 13.45 -11.96 -7.35
C ASP A 113 12.70 -13.23 -6.91
N GLN A 114 13.35 -14.40 -6.96
CA GLN A 114 12.75 -15.66 -6.50
C GLN A 114 12.55 -15.68 -4.97
N GLU A 115 13.55 -15.24 -4.20
CA GLU A 115 13.49 -15.18 -2.74
C GLU A 115 12.47 -14.13 -2.27
N VAL A 116 12.38 -12.99 -2.95
CA VAL A 116 11.34 -11.99 -2.69
C VAL A 116 9.96 -12.48 -3.15
N SER A 117 9.88 -13.26 -4.23
CA SER A 117 8.64 -13.89 -4.70
C SER A 117 8.10 -14.93 -3.73
N ALA A 118 8.98 -15.59 -2.97
CA ALA A 118 8.60 -16.53 -1.93
C ALA A 118 7.82 -15.84 -0.78
N ILE A 119 7.89 -14.51 -0.67
CA ILE A 119 6.99 -13.71 0.16
C ILE A 119 5.61 -13.69 -0.52
N GLY A 120 4.86 -14.77 -0.30
CA GLY A 120 3.57 -14.99 -0.95
C GLY A 120 2.51 -13.94 -0.59
N MET A 121 2.52 -13.46 0.66
CA MET A 121 1.56 -12.45 1.13
C MET A 121 2.11 -11.66 2.31
N VAL A 122 2.00 -10.33 2.23
CA VAL A 122 2.22 -9.42 3.36
C VAL A 122 0.88 -8.83 3.77
N VAL A 123 0.47 -9.03 5.03
CA VAL A 123 -0.69 -8.36 5.62
C VAL A 123 -0.21 -7.07 6.28
N LEU A 124 -0.79 -5.96 5.90
CA LEU A 124 -0.46 -4.65 6.45
C LEU A 124 -1.52 -4.25 7.47
N ALA A 125 -1.09 -4.01 8.70
CA ALA A 125 -1.89 -3.26 9.66
C ALA A 125 -1.68 -1.77 9.35
N ALA A 126 -2.68 -1.11 8.79
CA ALA A 126 -2.64 0.34 8.68
C ALA A 126 -2.77 0.96 10.07
N VAL A 127 -1.96 1.97 10.36
CA VAL A 127 -2.22 2.92 11.45
C VAL A 127 -2.93 4.10 10.81
N PRO A 128 -4.27 4.22 10.93
CA PRO A 128 -4.98 5.34 10.34
C PRO A 128 -4.54 6.63 11.03
N VAL A 129 -4.05 7.59 10.25
CA VAL A 129 -3.93 8.99 10.70
C VAL A 129 -5.35 9.54 10.74
N ALA A 130 -5.74 10.14 11.88
CA ALA A 130 -7.07 10.73 12.01
C ALA A 130 -7.25 11.83 10.93
N PRO A 131 -8.37 11.86 10.20
CA PRO A 131 -8.59 12.91 9.20
C PRO A 131 -8.72 14.27 9.90
N ASP A 132 -8.02 15.29 9.38
CA ASP A 132 -8.05 16.65 9.93
C ASP A 132 -9.44 17.30 9.79
N ARG A 133 -10.23 16.88 8.79
CA ARG A 133 -11.61 17.33 8.58
C ARG A 133 -12.50 16.18 8.09
N LEU A 134 -13.66 16.04 8.72
CA LEU A 134 -14.79 15.28 8.21
C LEU A 134 -15.90 16.29 7.91
N VAL A 135 -16.29 16.40 6.64
CA VAL A 135 -17.45 17.19 6.23
C VAL A 135 -18.61 16.22 6.13
N ALA A 136 -19.50 16.24 7.12
CA ALA A 136 -20.80 15.59 7.00
C ALA A 136 -21.69 16.53 6.18
N SER A 137 -22.17 16.03 5.04
CA SER A 137 -23.20 16.68 4.21
C SER A 137 -24.58 16.24 4.64
#